data_AF-A0A0F8VI40-F1
#
_entry.id   AF-A0A0F8VI40-F1
#
_cell.length_a   1.000
_cell.length_b   1.000
_cell.length_c   1.000
_cell.angle_alpha   90.00
_cell.angle_beta   90.00
_cell.angle_gamma   90.00
#
_symmetry.space_group_name_H-M   'P 1'
#
loop_
_entity.id
_entity.type
_entity.pdbx_description
1 polymer ?
#
loop_
_entity_poly.entity_id
_entity_poly.type
_entity_poly.pdbx_seq_one_letter_code
_entity_poly.pdbx_strand_id
1 'polypeptide(L)' 'MRGLFPINKLNLICCKCGNIIETLPQSCAQDILINEDNQILCYMGEKYGYRPLEEIICEYCQKKE' A
#
# COMPACT_ATOMS: atom_id res chain seq x y z
N MET A 1 21.56 5.51 7.31
CA MET A 1 20.48 6.07 8.15
C MET A 1 19.19 5.37 7.76
N ARG A 2 18.73 4.39 8.55
CA ARG A 2 17.42 3.76 8.34
C ARG A 2 16.42 4.59 9.14
N GLY A 3 15.73 5.51 8.46
CA GLY A 3 14.65 6.28 9.06
C GLY A 3 13.54 5.32 9.46
N LEU A 4 13.48 4.99 10.74
CA LEU A 4 12.29 4.41 11.36
C LEU A 4 11.24 5.52 11.37
N PHE A 5 10.42 5.56 10.31
CA PHE A 5 9.19 6.33 10.36
C PHE A 5 8.35 5.79 11.53
N PRO A 6 7.94 6.63 12.50
CA PRO A 6 7.03 6.20 13.54
C PRO A 6 5.77 5.72 12.84
N ILE A 7 5.48 4.42 12.96
CA ILE A 7 4.32 3.76 12.40
C ILE A 7 3.13 4.23 13.23
N ASN A 8 2.70 5.48 13.03
CA ASN A 8 1.34 5.87 13.37
C ASN A 8 0.47 4.83 12.68
N LYS A 9 -0.27 4.07 13.49
CA LYS A 9 -1.13 2.95 13.10
C LYS A 9 -1.97 3.37 11.89
N LEU A 10 -1.47 3.06 10.70
CA LEU A 10 -2.12 3.33 9.44
C LEU A 10 -3.33 2.39 9.44
N ASN A 11 -4.52 2.91 9.75
CA ASN A 11 -5.79 2.15 9.67
C ASN A 11 -6.15 1.91 8.20
N LEU A 12 -5.25 1.25 7.47
CA LEU A 12 -5.43 0.91 6.08
C LEU A 12 -6.30 -0.33 6.00
N ILE A 13 -7.22 -0.33 5.04
CA ILE A 13 -8.16 -1.43 4.84
C ILE A 13 -7.96 -1.89 3.40
N CYS A 14 -7.83 -3.21 3.22
CA CYS A 14 -7.73 -3.80 1.90
C CYS A 14 -9.00 -3.54 1.10
N CYS A 15 -8.90 -2.87 -0.03
CA CYS A 15 -10.05 -2.58 -0.90
C CYS A 15 -10.72 -3.87 -1.44
N LYS A 16 -9.95 -4.97 -1.58
CA LYS A 16 -10.45 -6.26 -2.09
C LYS A 16 -11.19 -7.10 -1.04
N CYS A 17 -10.70 -7.15 0.20
CA CYS A 17 -11.22 -8.09 1.21
C CYS A 17 -11.71 -7.45 2.50
N GLY A 18 -11.56 -6.13 2.66
CA GLY A 18 -11.95 -5.42 3.87
C GLY A 18 -11.08 -5.70 5.10
N ASN A 19 -10.00 -6.48 4.96
CA ASN A 19 -9.09 -6.75 6.08
C ASN A 19 -8.27 -5.51 6.43
N ILE A 20 -8.07 -5.31 7.73
CA ILE A 20 -7.15 -4.30 8.24
C ILE A 20 -5.72 -4.68 7.85
N ILE A 21 -5.01 -3.75 7.24
CA ILE A 21 -3.62 -3.88 6.84
C ILE A 21 -2.78 -3.27 7.94
N GLU A 22 -2.30 -4.12 8.85
CA GLU A 22 -1.41 -3.72 9.94
C GLU A 22 0.01 -3.45 9.45
N THR A 23 0.38 -4.03 8.31
CA THR A 23 1.70 -3.87 7.68
C THR A 23 1.53 -3.67 6.19
N LEU A 24 2.13 -2.61 5.64
CA LEU A 24 2.10 -2.35 4.21
C LEU A 24 2.64 -3.55 3.42
N PRO A 25 1.98 -3.95 2.32
CA PRO A 25 2.50 -4.99 1.44
C PRO A 25 3.90 -4.62 0.93
N GLN A 26 4.78 -5.63 0.81
CA GLN A 26 6.16 -5.40 0.36
C GLN A 26 6.25 -4.68 -0.99
N SER A 27 5.29 -4.90 -1.89
CA SER A 27 5.22 -4.19 -3.16
C SER A 27 5.12 -2.67 -2.99
N CYS A 28 4.36 -2.17 -1.99
CA CYS A 28 4.28 -0.72 -1.73
C CYS A 28 5.65 -0.16 -1.35
N ALA A 29 6.48 -0.94 -0.64
CA ALA A 29 7.80 -0.50 -0.21
C ALA A 29 8.83 -0.46 -1.36
N GLN A 30 8.48 -0.96 -2.55
CA GLN A 30 9.37 -0.89 -3.72
C GLN A 30 9.34 0.48 -4.37
N ASP A 31 8.17 1.07 -4.55
CA ASP A 31 8.02 2.39 -5.16
C ASP A 31 6.77 3.12 -4.66
N ILE A 32 6.94 4.40 -4.35
CA ILE A 32 5.88 5.29 -3.87
C ILE A 32 5.99 6.59 -4.67
N LEU A 33 4.90 6.95 -5.33
CA LEU A 33 4.77 8.19 -6.08
C LEU A 33 3.81 9.14 -5.37
N ILE A 34 3.96 10.42 -5.63
CA ILE A 34 3.02 11.45 -5.22
C ILE A 34 2.47 12.05 -6.52
N ASN A 35 1.16 11.98 -6.74
CA ASN A 35 0.56 12.56 -7.93
C ASN A 35 0.40 14.09 -7.80
N GLU A 36 -0.08 14.74 -8.85
CA GLU A 36 -0.32 16.19 -8.88
C GLU A 36 -1.35 16.64 -7.83
N ASP A 37 -2.25 15.75 -7.41
CA ASP A 37 -3.23 15.95 -6.33
C ASP A 37 -2.66 15.71 -4.92
N ASN A 38 -1.34 15.59 -4.78
CA ASN A 38 -0.66 15.29 -3.51
C ASN A 38 -1.09 13.97 -2.85
N GLN A 39 -1.65 13.03 -3.60
CA GLN A 39 -2.00 11.69 -3.14
C GLN A 39 -0.82 10.74 -3.25
N ILE A 40 -0.63 9.95 -2.20
CA ILE A 40 0.43 8.93 -2.14
C ILE A 40 -0.05 7.67 -2.88
N LEU A 41 0.62 7.34 -3.96
CA LEU A 41 0.41 6.15 -4.78
C LEU A 41 1.46 5.09 -4.44
N CYS A 42 1.05 3.96 -3.89
CA CYS A 42 1.89 2.78 -3.71
C CYS A 42 1.91 1.92 -4.97
N TYR A 43 3.08 1.43 -5.37
CA TYR A 43 3.15 0.36 -6.36
C TYR A 43 2.66 -0.98 -5.79
N MET A 44 1.58 -1.53 -6.36
CA MET A 44 0.98 -2.80 -5.96
C MET A 44 1.40 -3.96 -6.88
N GLY A 45 2.55 -3.83 -7.56
CA GLY A 45 3.02 -4.82 -8.54
C GLY A 45 2.39 -4.66 -9.91
N GLU A 46 2.91 -5.36 -10.92
CA GLU A 46 2.50 -5.22 -12.33
C GLU A 46 1.00 -5.45 -12.54
N LYS A 47 0.41 -6.32 -11.72
CA LYS A 47 -1.00 -6.69 -11.79
C LYS A 47 -1.95 -5.56 -11.39
N TYR A 48 -1.59 -4.78 -10.40
CA TYR A 48 -2.48 -3.78 -9.79
C TYR A 48 -2.02 -2.34 -10.04
N GLY A 49 -0.77 -2.17 -10.48
CA GLY A 49 -0.15 -0.90 -10.81
C GLY A 49 0.00 0.00 -9.59
N TYR A 50 0.07 1.31 -9.84
CA TYR A 50 0.08 2.31 -8.78
C TYR A 50 -1.34 2.54 -8.26
N ARG A 51 -1.50 2.49 -6.93
CA ARG A 51 -2.79 2.69 -6.26
C ARG A 51 -2.64 3.64 -5.09
N PRO A 52 -3.63 4.52 -4.86
CA PRO A 52 -3.62 5.35 -3.67
C PRO A 52 -3.66 4.48 -2.42
N LEU A 53 -3.12 4.99 -1.31
CA LEU A 53 -3.18 4.31 -0.01
C LEU A 53 -4.63 3.92 0.39
N GLU A 54 -5.63 4.70 -0.06
CA GLU A 54 -7.05 4.43 0.19
C GLU A 54 -7.58 3.19 -0.56
N GLU A 55 -6.95 2.82 -1.69
CA GLU A 55 -7.30 1.66 -2.51
C GLU A 55 -6.22 0.55 -2.42
N ILE A 56 -5.51 0.50 -1.30
CA ILE A 56 -4.44 -0.47 -1.12
C ILE A 56 -4.97 -1.92 -1.08
N ILE A 57 -4.16 -2.85 -1.58
CA ILE A 57 -4.48 -4.27 -1.62
C ILE A 57 -3.51 -5.00 -0.70
N CYS A 58 -4.03 -5.83 0.21
CA CYS A 58 -3.19 -6.58 1.12
C CYS A 58 -2.40 -7.67 0.39
N GLU A 59 -1.27 -8.07 0.98
CA GLU A 59 -0.38 -9.07 0.41
C GLU A 59 -1.10 -10.41 0.14
N TYR A 60 -2.07 -10.78 0.99
CA TYR A 60 -2.89 -11.98 0.78
C TYR A 60 -3.71 -11.92 -0.51
N CYS A 61 -4.32 -10.78 -0.81
CA CYS A 61 -5.09 -10.58 -2.05
C CYS A 61 -4.17 -10.48 -3.27
N GLN A 62 -2.94 -9.99 -3.09
CA GLN A 62 -1.94 -10.00 -4.16
C GLN A 62 -1.43 -11.41 -4.48
N LYS A 63 -1.22 -12.26 -3.46
CA LYS A 63 -0.71 -13.63 -3.62
C LYS A 63 -1.75 -14.66 -4.05
N LYS A 64 -3.04 -14.39 -3.83
CA LYS A 64 -4.13 -15.35 -4.12
C LYS A 64 -4.45 -15.53 -5.60
N GLU A 65 -3.95 -14.66 -6.47
CA GLU A 65 -4.24 -14.69 -7.90
C GLU A 65 -2.96 -14.74 -8.73
#